data_AF-A0A9D6ZTC2-F1
#
_entry.id   AF-A0A9D6ZTC2-F1
#
_cell.length_a   1.000
_cell.length_b   1.000
_cell.length_c   1.000
_cell.angle_alpha   90.00
_cell.angle_beta   90.00
_cell.angle_gamma   90.00
#
_symmetry.space_group_name_H-M   'P 1'
#
loop_
_entity.id
_entity.type
_entity.pdbx_description
1 polymer ?
#
loop_
_entity_poly.entity_id
_entity_poly.type
_entity_poly.pdbx_seq_one_letter_code
_entity_poly.pdbx_strand_id
1 'polypeptide(L)'
;MDIGLIFAIAFWVSFACAPLLAGYGVWKQSRITLFTSAVWSLPFVLIIIAHPATRYFIALPVLHIVAALTTKTSARWIGWLMLALIAILSAWFLIVRFG
;
A
#
# COMPACT_ATOMS: atom_id res chain seq x y z
N MET A 1 21.75 15.90 8.52
CA MET A 1 20.43 15.37 8.16
C MET A 1 20.32 14.01 8.82
N ASP A 2 19.45 13.87 9.82
CA ASP A 2 19.39 12.66 10.63
C ASP A 2 18.85 11.48 9.82
N ILE A 3 19.49 10.32 9.97
CA ILE A 3 19.11 9.08 9.28
C ILE A 3 17.63 8.75 9.57
N GLY A 4 17.15 9.00 10.79
CA GLY A 4 15.75 8.82 11.17
C GLY A 4 14.77 9.70 10.37
N LEU A 5 15.16 10.93 10.02
CA LEU A 5 14.33 11.83 9.22
C LEU A 5 14.18 11.32 7.78
N ILE A 6 15.25 10.76 7.21
CA ILE A 6 15.24 10.18 5.86
C ILE A 6 14.29 8.99 5.80
N PHE A 7 14.36 8.09 6.78
CA PHE A 7 13.45 6.95 6.87
C PHE A 7 12.00 7.39 7.09
N ALA A 8 11.76 8.42 7.90
CA ALA A 8 10.41 8.96 8.11
C ALA A 8 9.83 9.57 6.83
N ILE A 9 10.62 10.33 6.06
CA ILE A 9 10.17 10.90 4.79
C ILE A 9 9.89 9.77 3.79
N ALA A 10 10.80 8.81 3.65
CA ALA A 10 10.63 7.66 2.76
C ALA A 10 9.36 6.86 3.11
N PHE A 11 9.08 6.71 4.40
CA PHE A 11 7.87 6.08 4.91
C PHE A 11 6.60 6.83 4.46
N TRP A 12 6.51 8.13 4.73
CA TRP A 12 5.34 8.94 4.40
C TRP A 12 5.10 9.05 2.89
N VAL A 13 6.17 9.21 2.11
CA VAL A 13 6.10 9.24 0.65
C VAL A 13 5.62 7.90 0.12
N SER A 14 6.15 6.79 0.62
CA SER A 14 5.70 5.44 0.22
C SER A 14 4.24 5.19 0.58
N PHE A 15 3.83 5.62 1.78
CA PHE A 15 2.47 5.49 2.28
C PHE A 15 1.45 6.26 1.43
N ALA A 16 1.80 7.45 0.93
CA ALA A 16 0.92 8.22 0.05
C ALA A 16 0.97 7.74 -1.41
N CYS A 17 2.15 7.44 -1.94
CA CYS A 17 2.34 7.09 -3.35
C CYS A 17 1.82 5.69 -3.70
N ALA A 18 1.99 4.69 -2.83
CA ALA A 18 1.57 3.32 -3.13
C ALA A 18 0.05 3.18 -3.37
N PRO A 19 -0.85 3.70 -2.50
CA PRO A 19 -2.29 3.68 -2.74
C PRO A 19 -2.71 4.47 -3.98
N LEU A 20 -2.08 5.62 -4.26
CA LEU A 20 -2.36 6.42 -5.45
C LEU A 20 -2.00 5.68 -6.73
N LEU A 21 -0.82 5.05 -6.76
CA LEU A 21 -0.38 4.20 -7.88
C LEU A 21 -1.28 2.98 -8.02
N ALA A 22 -1.75 2.40 -6.91
CA ALA A 22 -2.70 1.29 -6.94
C ALA A 22 -4.04 1.69 -7.57
N GLY A 23 -4.60 2.83 -7.14
CA GLY A 23 -5.82 3.43 -7.70
C GLY A 23 -5.69 3.67 -9.19
N TYR A 24 -4.59 4.32 -9.60
CA TYR A 24 -4.30 4.58 -11.00
C TYR A 24 -4.12 3.27 -11.79
N GLY A 25 -3.45 2.27 -11.22
CA GLY A 25 -3.21 0.97 -11.84
C GLY A 25 -4.49 0.15 -12.05
N VAL A 26 -5.42 0.15 -11.10
CA VAL A 26 -6.74 -0.48 -11.26
C VAL A 26 -7.59 0.29 -12.28
N TRP A 27 -7.54 1.62 -12.28
CA TRP A 27 -8.29 2.44 -13.22
C TRP A 27 -7.82 2.25 -14.67
N LYS A 28 -6.50 2.33 -14.91
CA LYS A 28 -5.87 2.10 -16.22
C LYS A 28 -5.74 0.62 -16.59
N GLN A 29 -6.11 -0.31 -15.71
CA GLN A 29 -5.92 -1.75 -15.87
C GLN A 29 -4.45 -2.12 -16.18
N SER A 30 -3.52 -1.34 -15.64
CA SER A 30 -2.09 -1.51 -15.87
C SER A 30 -1.47 -2.37 -14.78
N ARG A 31 -1.16 -3.63 -15.13
CA ARG A 31 -0.44 -4.55 -14.23
C ARG A 31 0.91 -3.99 -13.80
N ILE A 32 1.62 -3.33 -14.71
CA ILE A 32 2.93 -2.74 -14.41
C ILE A 32 2.79 -1.69 -13.30
N THR A 33 1.79 -0.83 -13.40
CA THR A 33 1.51 0.19 -12.39
C THR A 33 1.14 -0.42 -11.04
N LEU A 34 0.38 -1.52 -11.03
CA LEU A 34 0.05 -2.25 -9.80
C LEU A 34 1.27 -2.95 -9.19
N PHE A 35 2.13 -3.54 -10.00
CA PHE A 35 3.41 -4.08 -9.52
C PHE A 35 4.31 -2.99 -8.96
N THR A 36 4.40 -1.84 -9.62
CA THR A 36 5.17 -0.71 -9.08
C THR A 36 4.58 -0.23 -7.75
N SER A 37 3.25 -0.19 -7.61
CA SER A 37 2.62 0.20 -6.34
C SER A 37 2.98 -0.77 -5.20
N ALA A 38 3.05 -2.08 -5.49
CA ALA A 38 3.47 -3.07 -4.52
C ALA A 38 4.94 -2.88 -4.10
N VAL A 39 5.84 -2.63 -5.06
CA VAL A 39 7.26 -2.33 -4.78
C VAL A 39 7.40 -1.07 -3.93
N TRP A 40 6.65 -0.02 -4.25
CA TRP A 40 6.60 1.23 -3.46
C TRP A 40 6.02 1.04 -2.06
N SER A 41 5.26 -0.04 -1.80
CA SER A 41 4.76 -0.37 -0.46
C SER A 41 5.75 -1.18 0.40
N LEU A 42 6.83 -1.72 -0.18
CA LEU A 42 7.83 -2.51 0.56
C LEU A 42 8.62 -1.71 1.60
N PRO A 43 9.10 -0.48 1.33
CA PRO A 43 9.77 0.35 2.33
C PRO A 43 8.86 0.62 3.53
N PHE A 44 7.57 0.81 3.27
CA PHE A 44 6.55 0.99 4.31
C PHE A 44 6.46 -0.25 5.21
N VAL A 45 6.41 -1.46 4.65
CA VAL A 45 6.32 -2.70 5.44
C VAL A 45 7.60 -2.97 6.24
N LEU A 46 8.78 -2.72 5.68
CA LEU A 46 10.05 -2.90 6.40
C LEU A 46 10.13 -2.02 7.65
N ILE A 47 9.67 -0.77 7.57
CA ILE A 47 9.69 0.17 8.69
C ILE A 47 8.63 -0.21 9.75
N ILE A 48 7.51 -0.78 9.32
CA ILE A 48 6.39 -1.15 10.17
C ILE A 48 6.55 -2.48 10.89
N ILE A 49 7.31 -3.42 10.32
CA ILE A 49 7.64 -4.70 10.98
C ILE A 49 8.38 -4.44 12.30
N ALA A 50 9.13 -3.34 12.39
CA ALA A 50 9.79 -2.92 13.61
C ALA A 50 8.82 -2.41 14.70
N HIS A 51 7.54 -2.16 14.39
CA HIS A 51 6.54 -1.70 15.35
C HIS A 51 5.46 -2.79 15.64
N PRO A 52 5.31 -3.25 16.90
CA PRO A 52 4.40 -4.36 17.23
C PRO A 52 2.91 -4.05 17.04
N ALA A 53 2.52 -2.77 17.10
CA ALA A 53 1.14 -2.33 16.85
C ALA A 53 0.72 -2.43 15.37
N THR A 54 1.69 -2.64 14.45
CA THR A 54 1.47 -2.47 13.00
C THR A 54 1.67 -3.77 12.21
N ARG A 55 1.68 -4.93 12.87
CA ARG A 55 1.83 -6.26 12.22
C ARG A 55 0.81 -6.57 11.10
N TYR A 56 -0.39 -5.97 11.15
CA TYR A 56 -1.43 -6.17 10.13
C TYR A 56 -1.15 -5.47 8.80
N PHE A 57 -0.19 -4.54 8.78
CA PHE A 57 0.19 -3.79 7.58
C PHE A 57 1.07 -4.59 6.61
N ILE A 58 1.58 -5.75 7.03
CA ILE A 58 2.25 -6.73 6.16
C ILE A 58 1.30 -7.23 5.06
N ALA A 59 -0.03 -7.14 5.28
CA ALA A 59 -1.02 -7.48 4.28
C ALA A 59 -1.07 -6.48 3.11
N LEU A 60 -0.60 -5.23 3.26
CA LEU A 60 -0.73 -4.20 2.22
C LEU A 60 -0.03 -4.58 0.90
N PRO A 61 1.25 -4.97 0.86
CA PRO A 61 1.89 -5.41 -0.38
C PRO A 61 1.16 -6.59 -1.02
N VAL A 62 0.65 -7.52 -0.18
CA VAL A 62 -0.12 -8.68 -0.64
C VAL A 62 -1.41 -8.22 -1.33
N LEU A 63 -2.14 -7.27 -0.74
CA LEU A 63 -3.34 -6.68 -1.34
C LEU A 63 -3.05 -6.02 -2.69
N HIS A 64 -1.92 -5.30 -2.82
CA HIS A 64 -1.51 -4.68 -4.08
C HIS A 64 -1.17 -5.72 -5.16
N ILE A 65 -0.50 -6.82 -4.79
CA ILE A 65 -0.21 -7.95 -5.70
C ILE A 65 -1.51 -8.65 -6.12
N VAL A 66 -2.42 -8.90 -5.19
CA VAL A 66 -3.73 -9.51 -5.49
C VAL A 66 -4.54 -8.60 -6.43
N ALA A 67 -4.52 -7.28 -6.24
CA ALA A 67 -5.11 -6.32 -7.17
C ALA A 67 -4.46 -6.37 -8.56
N ALA A 68 -3.13 -6.53 -8.65
CA ALA A 68 -2.39 -6.70 -9.91
C ALA A 68 -2.77 -7.99 -10.66
N LEU A 69 -3.04 -9.07 -9.93
CA LEU A 69 -3.40 -10.36 -10.52
C LEU A 69 -4.86 -10.39 -10.98
N THR A 70 -5.75 -9.68 -10.29
CA THR A 70 -7.20 -9.69 -10.53
C THR A 70 -7.68 -8.65 -11.56
N THR A 71 -6.81 -7.76 -12.04
CA THR A 71 -7.17 -6.67 -12.96
C THR A 71 -7.53 -7.10 -14.39
N LYS A 72 -7.17 -8.33 -14.80
CA LYS A 72 -7.44 -8.86 -16.16
C LYS A 72 -8.53 -9.95 -16.21
N THR A 73 -9.01 -10.42 -15.06
CA THR A 73 -10.05 -11.45 -14.95
C THR A 73 -11.44 -10.80 -14.84
N SER A 74 -12.52 -11.56 -15.05
CA SER A 74 -13.91 -11.12 -14.82
C SER A 74 -14.15 -10.61 -13.38
N ALA A 75 -13.18 -10.83 -12.50
CA ALA A 75 -13.09 -10.39 -11.12
C ALA A 75 -12.61 -8.93 -10.93
N ARG A 76 -12.96 -7.99 -11.84
CA ARG A 76 -12.58 -6.57 -11.73
C ARG A 76 -13.02 -5.93 -10.42
N TRP A 77 -14.14 -6.38 -9.85
CA TRP A 77 -14.66 -5.97 -8.55
C TRP A 77 -13.70 -6.29 -7.40
N ILE A 78 -12.91 -7.36 -7.50
CA ILE A 78 -11.91 -7.72 -6.49
C ILE A 78 -10.79 -6.66 -6.44
N GLY A 79 -10.36 -6.11 -7.57
CA GLY A 79 -9.35 -5.04 -7.60
C GLY A 79 -9.81 -3.78 -6.86
N TRP A 80 -11.09 -3.42 -6.99
CA TRP A 80 -11.68 -2.30 -6.24
C TRP A 80 -11.86 -2.62 -4.75
N LEU A 81 -12.22 -3.86 -4.42
CA LEU A 81 -12.34 -4.31 -3.03
C LEU A 81 -10.98 -4.32 -2.31
N MET A 82 -9.91 -4.74 -3.00
CA MET A 82 -8.54 -4.63 -2.50
C MET A 82 -8.12 -3.17 -2.27
N LEU A 83 -8.50 -2.26 -3.18
CA LEU A 83 -8.27 -0.81 -3.02
C LEU A 83 -9.00 -0.23 -1.81
N ALA A 84 -10.25 -0.63 -1.59
CA ALA A 84 -11.01 -0.24 -0.41
C ALA A 84 -10.34 -0.76 0.88
N LEU A 85 -9.84 -1.99 0.87
CA LEU A 85 -9.06 -2.54 1.98
C LEU A 85 -7.76 -1.77 2.23
N ILE A 86 -7.02 -1.42 1.18
CA ILE A 86 -5.82 -0.58 1.27
C ILE A 86 -6.16 0.75 1.93
N ALA A 87 -7.25 1.41 1.51
CA ALA A 87 -7.70 2.68 2.07
C ALA A 87 -8.12 2.55 3.55
N ILE A 88 -8.88 1.51 3.91
CA ILE A 88 -9.31 1.25 5.29
C ILE A 88 -8.10 1.00 6.21
N LEU A 89 -7.16 0.17 5.76
CA LEU A 89 -5.94 -0.11 6.52
C LEU A 89 -5.10 1.16 6.69
N SER A 90 -4.93 1.95 5.63
CA SER A 90 -4.24 3.24 5.70
C SER A 90 -4.93 4.22 6.65
N ALA A 91 -6.25 4.33 6.62
CA ALA A 91 -7.00 5.18 7.54
C ALA A 91 -6.86 4.70 9.00
N TRP A 92 -6.97 3.39 9.24
CA TRP A 92 -6.74 2.79 10.55
C TRP A 92 -5.34 3.08 11.08
N PHE A 93 -4.31 3.01 10.22
CA PHE A 93 -2.93 3.37 10.60
C PHE A 93 -2.86 4.78 11.15
N LEU A 94 -3.43 5.74 10.42
CA LEU A 94 -3.39 7.14 10.79
C LEU A 94 -4.11 7.38 12.11
N ILE A 95 -5.24 6.71 12.33
CA ILE A 95 -5.99 6.77 13.59
C ILE A 95 -5.15 6.21 14.73
N VAL A 96 -4.54 5.03 14.60
CA VAL A 96 -3.71 4.43 15.66
C VAL A 96 -2.42 5.21 15.91
N ARG A 97 -1.88 5.89 14.90
CA ARG A 97 -0.62 6.65 15.00
C ARG A 97 -0.80 8.04 15.60
N PHE A 98 -1.94 8.69 15.37
CA PHE A 98 -2.18 10.10 15.73
C PHE A 98 -3.41 10.36 16.59
N GLY A 99 -4.33 9.40 16.72
CA GLY A 99 -5.47 9.43 17.64
C GLY A 99 -5.13 8.82 18.98
#